data_AF-A0A8H5L7N9-F1
#
_entry.id   AF-A0A8H5L7N9-F1
#
_cell.length_a   1.000
_cell.length_b   1.000
_cell.length_c   1.000
_cell.angle_alpha   90.00
_cell.angle_beta   90.00
_cell.angle_gamma   90.00
#
_symmetry.space_group_name_H-M   'P 1'
#
loop_
_entity.id
_entity.type
_entity.pdbx_description
1 polymer ?
#
loop_
_entity_poly.entity_id
_entity_poly.type
_entity_poly.pdbx_seq_one_letter_code
_entity_poly.pdbx_strand_id
1 'polypeptide(L)'
;MSRMVAACWVPAPVTSQLLPVASKAAASTAFIRNISLPARRTPVIGARSFSSDTKPNRRVNHARLAPALAVSTGLALSYYLYQRGSRPVKLGLVPEKPKCAHCVDEKPEVIQEKPVGCCEDEQTTIYQEKPFSCCIDDEASIAMVAAVGGDHKHKIFETVDDETLLISKLPKEDAILTTAPNVPPSITRDHPALVRVPLVTTTKLAQLTSQYKYEQWTFNGTVPGPFIRAKVGDVVELSLTNKDPAGNPHNIDCHAFTGPGGGAAVTTAEEGETKVGRFKLLYPGLYVYHCAAAPVPVHIANGMYGLMYVQPEGNDLPPVDKEYYVMQSEFYHEPPEVDDDGRRSEIVEFSYPNGLREEPQVVAFNGSESALTRDHPLKAHVGDDVRIFFGNAGPNLTSSFHIIGTHFKNVYRDGGVTSNPSKGIQTVSVPCGGSTIVDLKMAVPGTYTLVDHSIFRLDKGAVGFLNVSGPQNPGVYQSSQPPRPCIGCKLHS
;
A
#
# COMPACT_ATOMS: atom_id res chain seq x y z
N MET A 1 -59.60 -28.12 -19.96
CA MET A 1 -59.42 -28.10 -21.42
C MET A 1 -57.97 -28.44 -21.75
N SER A 2 -57.80 -29.52 -22.52
CA SER A 2 -56.62 -30.18 -23.15
C SER A 2 -55.47 -29.28 -23.63
N ARG A 3 -54.17 -29.59 -23.41
CA ARG A 3 -53.19 -30.56 -24.03
C ARG A 3 -52.39 -30.02 -25.26
N MET A 4 -51.04 -30.14 -25.18
CA MET A 4 -49.98 -30.51 -26.18
C MET A 4 -49.97 -29.88 -27.61
N VAL A 5 -48.83 -29.66 -28.30
CA VAL A 5 -47.98 -30.65 -29.02
C VAL A 5 -46.70 -29.96 -29.61
N ALA A 6 -45.63 -30.75 -29.79
CA ALA A 6 -44.30 -30.46 -30.36
C ALA A 6 -44.21 -30.52 -31.92
N ALA A 7 -43.10 -30.05 -32.51
CA ALA A 7 -42.57 -30.59 -33.77
C ALA A 7 -41.07 -30.25 -33.99
N CYS A 8 -40.26 -31.31 -34.18
CA CYS A 8 -38.92 -31.29 -34.77
C CYS A 8 -39.01 -31.23 -36.32
N TRP A 9 -37.91 -30.88 -37.01
CA TRP A 9 -37.36 -31.66 -38.14
C TRP A 9 -35.98 -31.15 -38.60
N VAL A 10 -35.09 -32.10 -38.90
CA VAL A 10 -33.79 -31.99 -39.58
C VAL A 10 -33.91 -32.83 -40.87
N PRO A 11 -33.15 -32.55 -41.95
CA PRO A 11 -32.12 -33.52 -42.35
C PRO A 11 -30.82 -32.89 -42.90
N ALA A 12 -29.69 -33.59 -42.66
CA ALA A 12 -28.39 -33.49 -43.34
C ALA A 12 -28.38 -34.39 -44.60
N PRO A 13 -27.25 -34.87 -45.21
CA PRO A 13 -25.81 -34.48 -45.23
C PRO A 13 -25.25 -34.36 -46.70
N VAL A 14 -23.95 -34.13 -46.99
CA VAL A 14 -22.92 -35.17 -47.29
C VAL A 14 -21.62 -34.53 -47.86
N THR A 15 -20.46 -34.85 -47.22
CA THR A 15 -19.05 -35.09 -47.68
C THR A 15 -18.36 -34.19 -48.74
N SER A 16 -17.04 -34.08 -48.88
CA SER A 16 -15.77 -34.31 -48.17
C SER A 16 -14.67 -33.82 -49.14
N GLN A 17 -13.50 -33.39 -48.66
CA GLN A 17 -12.14 -33.63 -49.22
C GLN A 17 -11.11 -32.53 -48.86
N LEU A 18 -9.86 -32.98 -48.83
CA LEU A 18 -8.67 -32.48 -48.16
C LEU A 18 -7.82 -31.51 -49.01
N LEU A 19 -7.16 -30.53 -48.33
CA LEU A 19 -5.76 -30.00 -48.44
C LEU A 19 -5.17 -29.61 -49.85
N PRO A 20 -4.05 -28.84 -49.98
CA PRO A 20 -3.06 -28.39 -48.98
C PRO A 20 -2.57 -26.91 -49.06
N VAL A 21 -1.69 -26.64 -48.08
CA VAL A 21 -0.71 -25.56 -47.82
C VAL A 21 0.00 -24.92 -49.03
N ALA A 22 0.23 -23.58 -49.01
CA ALA A 22 1.53 -22.95 -49.34
C ALA A 22 1.60 -21.42 -49.08
N SER A 23 2.54 -21.06 -48.21
CA SER A 23 3.42 -19.86 -48.11
C SER A 23 3.33 -18.73 -49.14
N LYS A 24 3.38 -17.45 -48.70
CA LYS A 24 4.56 -16.55 -48.77
C LYS A 24 4.22 -15.10 -48.40
N ALA A 25 5.19 -14.47 -47.75
CA ALA A 25 5.24 -13.06 -47.37
C ALA A 25 5.28 -12.10 -48.57
N ALA A 26 4.71 -10.90 -48.39
CA ALA A 26 5.18 -9.68 -49.04
C ALA A 26 4.80 -8.44 -48.21
N ALA A 27 5.79 -7.57 -48.05
CA ALA A 27 5.77 -6.38 -47.23
C ALA A 27 5.13 -5.16 -47.94
N SER A 28 4.69 -4.22 -47.10
CA SER A 28 4.76 -2.76 -47.23
C SER A 28 4.37 -2.08 -48.55
N THR A 29 3.33 -1.25 -48.49
CA THR A 29 3.47 0.22 -48.63
C THR A 29 2.16 0.93 -48.28
N ALA A 30 2.14 1.65 -47.15
CA ALA A 30 1.07 2.56 -46.79
C ALA A 30 1.33 3.93 -47.45
N PHE A 31 0.36 4.40 -48.22
CA PHE A 31 0.31 5.76 -48.78
C PHE A 31 -0.06 6.75 -47.67
N ILE A 32 0.88 7.64 -47.31
CA ILE A 32 0.60 8.82 -46.49
C ILE A 32 -0.01 9.90 -47.39
N ARG A 33 -1.29 10.25 -47.16
CA ARG A 33 -1.90 11.47 -47.70
C ARG A 33 -1.78 12.59 -46.67
N ASN A 34 -0.98 13.60 -47.02
CA ASN A 34 -0.96 14.92 -46.40
C ASN A 34 -2.32 15.62 -46.59
N ILE A 35 -2.91 16.10 -45.50
CA ILE A 35 -4.02 17.07 -45.54
C ILE A 35 -3.53 18.36 -44.89
N SER A 36 -3.42 19.40 -45.71
CA SER A 36 -3.12 20.78 -45.33
C SER A 36 -4.38 21.50 -44.84
N LEU A 37 -4.30 22.17 -43.70
CA LEU A 37 -5.33 23.06 -43.15
C LEU A 37 -5.16 24.50 -43.70
N PRO A 38 -6.24 25.23 -44.07
CA PRO A 38 -6.15 26.64 -44.44
C PRO A 38 -6.40 27.59 -43.26
N ALA A 39 -5.75 28.75 -43.36
CA ALA A 39 -5.67 29.81 -42.36
C ALA A 39 -6.98 30.61 -42.14
N ARG A 40 -7.13 31.12 -40.92
CA ARG A 40 -8.23 31.96 -40.40
C ARG A 40 -8.29 33.34 -41.06
N ARG A 41 -9.51 33.84 -41.28
CA ARG A 41 -9.84 35.26 -41.51
C ARG A 41 -10.61 35.82 -40.30
N THR A 42 -10.16 36.95 -39.77
CA THR A 42 -10.82 37.77 -38.75
C THR A 42 -11.71 38.84 -39.40
N PRO A 43 -12.90 39.17 -38.87
CA PRO A 43 -13.62 40.37 -39.25
C PRO A 43 -13.37 41.53 -38.27
N VAL A 44 -13.34 42.73 -38.86
CA VAL A 44 -13.23 44.05 -38.24
C VAL A 44 -14.62 44.52 -37.79
N ILE A 45 -14.79 44.99 -36.55
CA ILE A 45 -15.96 45.77 -36.12
C ILE A 45 -15.49 47.00 -35.31
N GLY A 46 -16.06 48.15 -35.67
CA GLY A 46 -15.58 49.49 -35.36
C GLY A 46 -15.90 50.03 -33.97
N ALA A 47 -15.17 51.10 -33.66
CA ALA A 47 -15.28 51.92 -32.47
C ALA A 47 -16.56 52.75 -32.45
N ARG A 48 -17.23 52.81 -31.29
CA ARG A 48 -18.11 53.93 -30.92
C ARG A 48 -17.74 54.43 -29.52
N SER A 49 -17.46 55.73 -29.48
CA SER A 49 -17.25 56.58 -28.33
C SER A 49 -18.52 56.74 -27.49
N PHE A 50 -18.38 56.68 -26.16
CA PHE A 50 -19.32 57.32 -25.24
C PHE A 50 -18.54 58.16 -24.22
N SER A 51 -18.95 59.42 -24.16
CA SER A 51 -18.53 60.47 -23.25
C SER A 51 -19.01 60.18 -21.82
N SER A 52 -18.18 60.47 -20.81
CA SER A 52 -18.59 60.55 -19.41
C SER A 52 -18.19 61.92 -18.84
N ASP A 53 -19.22 62.67 -18.42
CA ASP A 53 -19.08 63.96 -17.74
C ASP A 53 -19.26 63.80 -16.22
N THR A 54 -18.27 64.35 -15.51
CA THR A 54 -18.33 65.07 -14.21
C THR A 54 -18.73 64.39 -12.88
N LYS A 55 -17.69 64.08 -12.06
CA LYS A 55 -17.27 64.73 -10.78
C LYS A 55 -18.08 64.53 -9.45
N PRO A 56 -17.51 64.80 -8.23
CA PRO A 56 -16.87 63.78 -7.36
C PRO A 56 -17.29 63.83 -5.86
N ASN A 57 -16.85 62.89 -5.01
CA ASN A 57 -16.48 63.24 -3.62
C ASN A 57 -15.56 62.24 -2.86
N ARG A 58 -14.47 62.82 -2.30
CA ARG A 58 -13.64 62.55 -1.10
C ARG A 58 -13.28 61.11 -0.67
N ARG A 59 -11.98 60.75 -0.73
CA ARG A 59 -10.92 60.70 0.35
C ARG A 59 -11.23 59.64 1.44
N VAL A 60 -10.34 58.69 1.78
CA VAL A 60 -8.99 58.84 2.37
C VAL A 60 -8.11 57.59 2.10
N ASN A 61 -6.80 57.84 1.95
CA ASN A 61 -5.68 56.92 1.74
C ASN A 61 -5.34 56.03 2.94
N HIS A 62 -4.72 54.86 2.69
CA HIS A 62 -3.41 54.53 3.29
C HIS A 62 -2.60 53.61 2.37
N ALA A 63 -1.30 53.90 2.30
CA ALA A 63 -0.32 53.44 1.32
C ALA A 63 0.60 52.33 1.86
N ARG A 64 1.19 51.54 0.94
CA ARG A 64 2.62 51.12 0.84
C ARG A 64 2.72 50.00 -0.21
N LEU A 65 3.16 50.30 -1.45
CA LEU A 65 4.54 50.30 -1.97
C LEU A 65 5.14 48.89 -2.18
N ALA A 66 5.10 48.46 -3.44
CA ALA A 66 5.96 47.44 -4.04
C ALA A 66 7.03 48.15 -4.92
N PRO A 67 8.20 47.55 -5.17
CA PRO A 67 9.04 47.95 -6.29
C PRO A 67 8.90 46.94 -7.45
N ALA A 68 8.58 47.46 -8.62
CA ALA A 68 8.86 46.82 -9.90
C ALA A 68 10.20 47.36 -10.42
N LEU A 69 11.03 46.51 -11.03
CA LEU A 69 12.02 46.96 -12.00
C LEU A 69 12.38 45.85 -13.01
N ALA A 70 11.95 46.14 -14.23
CA ALA A 70 12.59 45.92 -15.52
C ALA A 70 13.01 44.51 -15.98
N VAL A 71 12.27 44.09 -16.99
CA VAL A 71 12.64 43.17 -18.08
C VAL A 71 13.80 43.75 -18.90
N SER A 72 14.80 42.91 -19.19
CA SER A 72 15.66 43.07 -20.37
C SER A 72 15.88 41.72 -21.04
N THR A 73 15.41 41.63 -22.28
CA THR A 73 15.60 40.53 -23.22
C THR A 73 17.06 40.39 -23.67
N GLY A 74 17.57 39.16 -23.71
CA GLY A 74 18.84 38.81 -24.35
C GLY A 74 18.88 37.33 -24.72
N LEU A 75 18.72 37.04 -26.01
CA LEU A 75 19.00 35.73 -26.63
C LEU A 75 20.51 35.44 -26.58
N ALA A 76 20.91 34.25 -26.09
CA ALA A 76 22.10 33.57 -26.58
C ALA A 76 22.05 32.07 -26.28
N LEU A 77 22.06 31.31 -27.36
CA LEU A 77 22.24 29.86 -27.47
C LEU A 77 23.70 29.52 -27.08
N SER A 78 23.94 28.49 -26.27
CA SER A 78 25.17 27.67 -26.36
C SER A 78 25.04 26.35 -25.60
N TYR A 79 25.15 25.28 -26.37
CA TYR A 79 25.31 23.88 -25.98
C TYR A 79 26.80 23.64 -25.71
N TYR A 80 27.20 22.99 -24.61
CA TYR A 80 28.48 22.27 -24.54
C TYR A 80 28.46 21.17 -23.47
N LEU A 81 28.74 19.95 -23.92
CA LEU A 81 29.05 18.75 -23.14
C LEU A 81 30.53 18.77 -22.73
N TYR A 82 30.92 18.32 -21.52
CA TYR A 82 31.99 17.30 -21.36
C TYR A 82 32.13 16.77 -19.92
N GLN A 83 32.80 15.61 -19.84
CA GLN A 83 32.83 14.58 -18.79
C GLN A 83 33.88 14.76 -17.66
N ARG A 84 33.68 13.96 -16.59
CA ARG A 84 34.62 13.19 -15.74
C ARG A 84 35.97 13.83 -15.28
N GLY A 85 36.21 13.74 -13.97
CA GLY A 85 37.52 13.34 -13.43
C GLY A 85 38.07 14.10 -12.21
N SER A 86 37.96 13.48 -11.03
CA SER A 86 38.98 13.36 -9.95
C SER A 86 39.75 14.58 -9.38
N ARG A 87 39.40 14.97 -8.13
CA ARG A 87 40.21 15.29 -6.89
C ARG A 87 41.49 16.16 -6.98
N PRO A 88 41.83 17.03 -5.99
CA PRO A 88 41.95 16.64 -4.57
C PRO A 88 41.53 17.67 -3.48
N VAL A 89 41.61 17.16 -2.25
CA VAL A 89 41.24 17.67 -0.92
C VAL A 89 42.02 18.93 -0.49
N LYS A 90 41.35 19.84 0.23
CA LYS A 90 41.97 20.70 1.26
C LYS A 90 41.10 20.76 2.52
N LEU A 91 41.78 20.60 3.66
CA LEU A 91 41.29 20.64 5.03
C LEU A 91 40.65 21.99 5.41
N GLY A 92 39.66 21.96 6.31
CA GLY A 92 39.27 23.15 7.08
C GLY A 92 38.01 22.98 7.92
N LEU A 93 38.21 22.78 9.23
CA LEU A 93 37.37 23.19 10.37
C LEU A 93 36.09 22.39 10.70
N VAL A 94 36.18 21.71 11.85
CA VAL A 94 35.12 21.04 12.61
C VAL A 94 34.41 22.06 13.51
N PRO A 95 33.08 22.11 13.60
CA PRO A 95 32.39 22.83 14.67
C PRO A 95 32.16 21.94 15.90
N GLU A 96 32.38 22.55 17.06
CA GLU A 96 32.34 21.98 18.41
C GLU A 96 30.94 21.51 18.87
N LYS A 97 30.93 20.51 19.76
CA LYS A 97 29.76 20.01 20.50
C LYS A 97 29.36 21.00 21.63
N PRO A 98 28.07 21.15 21.95
CA PRO A 98 27.64 21.99 23.07
C PRO A 98 27.85 21.30 24.43
N LYS A 99 28.37 22.06 25.41
CA LYS A 99 28.56 21.67 26.81
C LYS A 99 27.29 21.88 27.63
N CYS A 100 26.97 20.92 28.50
CA CYS A 100 26.01 21.05 29.59
C CYS A 100 26.55 21.96 30.69
N ALA A 101 25.67 22.76 31.29
CA ALA A 101 25.95 23.57 32.48
C ALA A 101 24.94 23.20 33.58
N HIS A 102 25.45 22.73 34.74
CA HIS A 102 25.03 23.13 36.09
C HIS A 102 25.64 22.19 37.14
N CYS A 103 26.63 22.69 37.88
CA CYS A 103 26.92 22.37 39.28
C CYS A 103 27.45 23.65 39.95
N VAL A 104 27.05 23.92 41.20
CA VAL A 104 27.63 24.94 42.08
C VAL A 104 28.15 24.21 43.34
N ASP A 105 29.30 24.71 43.81
CA ASP A 105 30.25 24.23 44.82
C ASP A 105 29.73 24.08 46.25
N GLU A 106 30.37 23.19 47.05
CA GLU A 106 31.17 23.56 48.24
C GLU A 106 31.96 22.36 48.83
N LYS A 107 32.95 22.68 49.68
CA LYS A 107 34.27 22.03 49.92
C LYS A 107 34.34 21.03 51.13
N PRO A 108 35.52 20.43 51.49
CA PRO A 108 35.67 19.02 51.89
C PRO A 108 35.98 18.75 53.39
N GLU A 109 35.93 17.47 53.79
CA GLU A 109 36.58 16.94 55.01
C GLU A 109 37.45 15.70 54.70
N VAL A 110 38.52 15.55 55.48
CA VAL A 110 39.71 14.69 55.31
C VAL A 110 39.71 13.54 56.34
N ILE A 111 40.62 12.56 56.18
CA ILE A 111 41.20 11.57 57.14
C ILE A 111 40.71 10.12 56.81
N GLN A 112 41.50 9.07 56.54
CA GLN A 112 42.91 8.72 56.75
C GLN A 112 43.35 7.57 55.80
N GLU A 113 44.63 7.56 55.41
CA GLU A 113 45.33 6.48 54.69
C GLU A 113 45.90 5.39 55.62
N LYS A 114 46.15 4.18 55.07
CA LYS A 114 47.30 3.31 55.42
C LYS A 114 47.86 2.59 54.17
N PRO A 115 49.18 2.30 54.10
CA PRO A 115 49.94 2.36 52.84
C PRO A 115 50.72 1.06 52.48
N VAL A 116 51.54 1.20 51.43
CA VAL A 116 52.75 0.43 51.01
C VAL A 116 52.50 -0.63 49.92
N GLY A 117 53.15 -0.63 48.75
CA GLY A 117 54.22 0.23 48.20
C GLY A 117 54.70 -0.23 46.81
N CYS A 118 55.29 0.72 46.07
CA CYS A 118 56.32 0.74 44.99
C CYS A 118 56.64 -0.56 44.21
N CYS A 119 56.83 -0.56 42.87
CA CYS A 119 57.75 0.30 42.11
C CYS A 119 57.29 0.61 40.65
N GLU A 120 57.87 1.70 40.15
CA GLU A 120 57.94 2.33 38.82
C GLU A 120 58.40 1.35 37.70
N ASP A 121 58.20 1.54 36.38
CA ASP A 121 58.52 2.72 35.57
C ASP A 121 57.85 2.67 34.17
N GLU A 122 57.76 3.85 33.56
CA GLU A 122 57.23 4.16 32.22
C GLU A 122 58.03 3.52 31.07
N GLN A 123 57.35 3.18 29.96
CA GLN A 123 57.88 3.43 28.62
C GLN A 123 56.79 3.43 27.52
N THR A 124 56.69 4.57 26.84
CA THR A 124 55.99 4.84 25.59
C THR A 124 56.51 4.01 24.41
N THR A 125 55.64 3.45 23.55
CA THR A 125 55.87 3.28 22.09
C THR A 125 54.57 2.79 21.40
N ILE A 126 53.94 3.61 20.54
CA ILE A 126 54.00 3.63 19.06
C ILE A 126 53.56 2.32 18.38
N TYR A 127 52.49 2.43 17.59
CA TYR A 127 51.93 1.42 16.69
C TYR A 127 52.92 0.93 15.63
N GLN A 128 52.91 -0.38 15.35
CA GLN A 128 53.20 -0.92 14.02
C GLN A 128 52.52 -2.28 13.77
N GLU A 129 52.17 -2.50 12.50
CA GLU A 129 51.26 -3.53 11.98
C GLU A 129 51.87 -4.96 11.82
N LYS A 130 51.00 -5.97 12.04
CA LYS A 130 50.88 -7.30 11.35
C LYS A 130 51.99 -8.36 11.54
N PRO A 131 51.74 -9.63 11.16
CA PRO A 131 50.57 -10.53 11.34
C PRO A 131 51.05 -11.91 11.91
N PHE A 132 50.39 -13.03 11.58
CA PHE A 132 50.62 -14.48 11.94
C PHE A 132 49.65 -14.99 13.03
N SER A 133 48.65 -15.84 12.74
CA SER A 133 48.58 -17.18 12.10
C SER A 133 49.05 -18.33 13.01
N CYS A 134 48.37 -19.48 12.82
CA CYS A 134 48.50 -20.79 13.47
C CYS A 134 47.85 -20.93 14.85
N CYS A 135 47.30 -22.07 15.25
CA CYS A 135 46.85 -23.31 14.60
C CYS A 135 45.97 -24.01 15.65
N ILE A 136 45.10 -24.88 15.17
CA ILE A 136 44.23 -25.76 15.94
C ILE A 136 45.08 -26.78 16.70
N ASP A 137 44.74 -27.06 17.96
CA ASP A 137 45.07 -28.30 18.66
C ASP A 137 43.79 -28.94 19.18
N ASP A 138 43.67 -30.24 18.88
CA ASP A 138 42.55 -31.13 19.12
C ASP A 138 42.61 -31.82 20.50
N GLU A 139 41.41 -32.18 20.97
CA GLU A 139 41.06 -33.35 21.80
C GLU A 139 41.49 -33.40 23.29
N ALA A 140 40.51 -33.13 24.16
CA ALA A 140 40.31 -33.90 25.40
C ALA A 140 38.80 -34.13 25.63
N SER A 141 38.39 -35.40 25.53
CA SER A 141 37.01 -35.88 25.60
C SER A 141 36.51 -36.05 27.05
N ILE A 142 35.20 -35.88 27.31
CA ILE A 142 34.29 -36.83 27.99
C ILE A 142 32.88 -36.22 28.27
N ALA A 143 31.88 -36.93 27.75
CA ALA A 143 30.49 -37.16 28.19
C ALA A 143 29.43 -36.03 28.31
N MET A 144 28.52 -36.06 27.32
CA MET A 144 27.05 -36.01 27.40
C MET A 144 26.35 -35.08 28.42
N VAL A 145 25.70 -34.05 27.88
CA VAL A 145 24.25 -33.86 28.07
C VAL A 145 23.66 -33.47 26.71
N ALA A 146 22.80 -34.34 26.17
CA ALA A 146 21.95 -34.00 25.04
C ALA A 146 20.93 -32.95 25.49
N ALA A 147 21.07 -31.73 24.95
CA ALA A 147 19.99 -30.75 24.94
C ALA A 147 19.68 -30.42 23.48
N VAL A 148 18.45 -30.79 23.10
CA VAL A 148 17.85 -30.61 21.78
C VAL A 148 17.85 -29.12 21.42
N GLY A 149 18.77 -28.72 20.55
CA GLY A 149 18.77 -27.42 19.89
C GLY A 149 18.46 -27.62 18.41
N GLY A 150 17.17 -27.65 18.07
CA GLY A 150 16.70 -27.69 16.69
C GLY A 150 17.00 -26.36 16.01
N ASP A 151 18.11 -26.30 15.29
CA ASP A 151 18.52 -25.19 14.45
C ASP A 151 17.66 -25.21 13.16
N HIS A 152 16.40 -24.78 13.26
CA HIS A 152 15.53 -24.54 12.09
C HIS A 152 16.02 -23.28 11.36
N LYS A 153 17.19 -23.36 10.73
CA LYS A 153 17.64 -22.41 9.72
C LYS A 153 16.69 -22.53 8.54
N HIS A 154 15.78 -21.56 8.44
CA HIS A 154 14.93 -21.33 7.29
C HIS A 154 15.80 -21.14 6.04
N LYS A 155 16.11 -22.24 5.34
CA LYS A 155 16.77 -22.25 4.02
C LYS A 155 15.79 -21.82 2.95
N ILE A 156 15.36 -20.56 2.97
CA ILE A 156 14.31 -20.07 2.06
C ILE A 156 14.84 -19.87 0.62
N PHE A 157 16.16 -19.73 0.45
CA PHE A 157 16.80 -19.52 -0.86
C PHE A 157 17.68 -20.68 -1.35
N GLU A 158 18.13 -21.57 -0.48
CA GLU A 158 19.21 -22.53 -0.81
C GLU A 158 18.71 -23.83 -1.47
N THR A 159 17.41 -24.07 -1.46
CA THR A 159 16.77 -25.28 -2.01
C THR A 159 15.63 -24.89 -2.95
N VAL A 160 15.96 -24.18 -4.05
CA VAL A 160 15.18 -24.38 -5.28
C VAL A 160 15.66 -25.72 -5.82
N ASP A 161 15.20 -26.80 -5.20
CA ASP A 161 15.62 -28.15 -5.56
C ASP A 161 15.38 -28.37 -7.05
N ASP A 162 16.36 -29.00 -7.72
CA ASP A 162 16.34 -29.38 -9.13
C ASP A 162 15.20 -30.36 -9.48
N GLU A 163 14.40 -30.78 -8.49
CA GLU A 163 13.07 -31.32 -8.71
C GLU A 163 12.15 -30.21 -9.23
N THR A 164 12.30 -29.92 -10.53
CA THR A 164 11.25 -29.39 -11.40
C THR A 164 9.89 -29.65 -10.79
N LEU A 165 9.28 -28.59 -10.23
CA LEU A 165 8.03 -28.63 -9.48
C LEU A 165 7.10 -29.66 -10.14
N LEU A 166 6.88 -30.79 -9.49
CA LEU A 166 5.86 -31.75 -9.88
C LEU A 166 4.51 -31.12 -9.50
N ILE A 167 4.19 -29.96 -10.08
CA ILE A 167 2.93 -29.23 -9.92
C ILE A 167 1.76 -30.17 -10.22
N SER A 168 1.95 -31.09 -11.16
CA SER A 168 1.00 -32.15 -11.51
C SER A 168 0.70 -33.12 -10.36
N LYS A 169 1.60 -33.26 -9.38
CA LYS A 169 1.45 -34.11 -8.19
C LYS A 169 0.95 -33.34 -6.96
N LEU A 170 0.95 -32.00 -6.98
CA LEU A 170 0.42 -31.22 -5.85
C LEU A 170 -1.10 -31.41 -5.74
N PRO A 171 -1.64 -31.56 -4.52
CA PRO A 171 -3.08 -31.48 -4.32
C PRO A 171 -3.57 -30.11 -4.79
N LYS A 172 -4.74 -30.09 -5.44
CA LYS A 172 -5.31 -28.87 -6.01
C LYS A 172 -6.46 -28.36 -5.15
N GLU A 173 -6.41 -27.09 -4.81
CA GLU A 173 -7.40 -26.43 -3.96
C GLU A 173 -7.90 -25.15 -4.63
N ASP A 174 -9.16 -24.78 -4.44
CA ASP A 174 -9.66 -23.46 -4.81
C ASP A 174 -9.47 -22.50 -3.63
N ALA A 175 -8.94 -21.31 -3.89
CA ALA A 175 -8.79 -20.30 -2.87
C ALA A 175 -10.14 -19.83 -2.34
N ILE A 176 -10.26 -19.73 -1.01
CA ILE A 176 -11.39 -19.07 -0.36
C ILE A 176 -11.12 -17.56 -0.41
N LEU A 177 -11.74 -16.87 -1.35
CA LEU A 177 -11.64 -15.42 -1.50
C LEU A 177 -12.68 -14.74 -0.62
N THR A 178 -12.28 -13.69 0.10
CA THR A 178 -13.20 -12.91 0.94
C THR A 178 -13.12 -11.43 0.62
N THR A 179 -14.26 -10.75 0.69
CA THR A 179 -14.34 -9.29 0.53
C THR A 179 -14.11 -8.62 1.87
N ALA A 180 -13.38 -7.49 1.86
CA ALA A 180 -13.18 -6.66 3.03
C ALA A 180 -14.52 -6.30 3.71
N PRO A 181 -14.61 -6.33 5.06
CA PRO A 181 -13.51 -6.50 6.00
C PRO A 181 -13.22 -7.95 6.41
N ASN A 182 -13.76 -8.95 5.71
CA ASN A 182 -13.59 -10.36 6.09
C ASN A 182 -12.22 -10.91 5.63
N VAL A 183 -11.76 -11.95 6.32
CA VAL A 183 -10.51 -12.67 6.05
C VAL A 183 -10.83 -14.16 5.86
N PRO A 184 -10.17 -14.89 4.94
CA PRO A 184 -10.37 -16.34 4.78
C PRO A 184 -9.89 -17.09 6.04
N PRO A 185 -10.40 -18.29 6.33
CA PRO A 185 -9.96 -19.07 7.49
C PRO A 185 -8.46 -19.40 7.42
N SER A 186 -7.82 -19.57 8.58
CA SER A 186 -6.43 -20.03 8.67
C SER A 186 -6.26 -21.40 8.00
N ILE A 187 -5.13 -21.58 7.32
CA ILE A 187 -4.82 -22.83 6.62
C ILE A 187 -4.28 -23.83 7.64
N THR A 188 -4.92 -25.00 7.73
CA THR A 188 -4.55 -26.05 8.72
C THR A 188 -3.70 -27.17 8.11
N ARG A 189 -3.58 -27.26 6.79
CA ARG A 189 -2.76 -28.28 6.14
C ARG A 189 -1.27 -28.06 6.40
N ASP A 190 -0.54 -29.17 6.43
CA ASP A 190 0.89 -29.27 6.70
C ASP A 190 1.75 -29.42 5.43
N HIS A 191 1.15 -29.50 4.25
CA HIS A 191 1.82 -29.71 2.97
C HIS A 191 1.53 -28.59 1.95
N PRO A 192 2.39 -28.38 0.93
CA PRO A 192 2.11 -27.46 -0.18
C PRO A 192 0.98 -27.92 -1.11
N ALA A 193 0.28 -26.97 -1.72
CA ALA A 193 -0.79 -27.24 -2.70
C ALA A 193 -0.65 -26.36 -3.96
N LEU A 194 -1.34 -26.76 -5.04
CA LEU A 194 -1.65 -25.89 -6.17
C LEU A 194 -2.96 -25.16 -5.86
N VAL A 195 -2.87 -23.88 -5.49
CA VAL A 195 -4.01 -23.06 -5.08
C VAL A 195 -4.50 -22.23 -6.27
N ARG A 196 -5.73 -22.49 -6.72
CA ARG A 196 -6.36 -21.75 -7.83
C ARG A 196 -6.98 -20.46 -7.32
N VAL A 197 -6.59 -19.34 -7.94
CA VAL A 197 -7.04 -17.99 -7.58
C VAL A 197 -7.66 -17.32 -8.80
N PRO A 198 -8.99 -17.41 -8.98
CA PRO A 198 -9.68 -16.70 -10.06
C PRO A 198 -9.96 -15.24 -9.65
N LEU A 199 -9.43 -14.30 -10.43
CA LEU A 199 -9.70 -12.87 -10.32
C LEU A 199 -10.36 -12.35 -11.60
N VAL A 200 -11.31 -11.43 -11.43
CA VAL A 200 -12.03 -10.76 -12.52
C VAL A 200 -11.85 -9.27 -12.38
N THR A 201 -11.31 -8.59 -13.39
CA THR A 201 -11.21 -7.13 -13.38
C THR A 201 -12.41 -6.50 -14.06
N THR A 202 -12.94 -5.42 -13.48
CA THR A 202 -14.07 -4.67 -14.05
C THR A 202 -14.18 -3.30 -13.38
N THR A 203 -14.95 -2.39 -13.98
CA THR A 203 -15.26 -1.08 -13.41
C THR A 203 -16.60 -1.11 -12.68
N LYS A 204 -16.76 -0.24 -11.68
CA LYS A 204 -17.98 -0.11 -10.89
C LYS A 204 -18.15 1.33 -10.41
N LEU A 205 -19.25 1.96 -10.79
CA LEU A 205 -19.65 3.21 -10.18
C LEU A 205 -20.07 2.96 -8.73
N ALA A 206 -19.32 3.50 -7.78
CA ALA A 206 -19.51 3.30 -6.35
C ALA A 206 -19.59 4.64 -5.60
N GLN A 207 -20.23 4.63 -4.43
CA GLN A 207 -20.24 5.78 -3.54
C GLN A 207 -18.85 5.98 -2.94
N LEU A 208 -18.23 7.15 -3.14
CA LEU A 208 -16.89 7.46 -2.62
C LEU A 208 -16.98 8.26 -1.32
N THR A 209 -17.70 9.38 -1.36
CA THR A 209 -17.99 10.25 -0.19
C THR A 209 -19.49 10.28 0.07
N SER A 210 -19.98 11.03 1.06
CA SER A 210 -21.43 11.24 1.19
C SER A 210 -22.04 12.06 0.04
N GLN A 211 -21.22 12.72 -0.78
CA GLN A 211 -21.66 13.63 -1.85
C GLN A 211 -21.42 13.08 -3.25
N TYR A 212 -20.33 12.32 -3.44
CA TYR A 212 -19.85 11.95 -4.76
C TYR A 212 -19.73 10.44 -4.95
N LYS A 213 -20.12 9.98 -6.13
CA LYS A 213 -19.80 8.68 -6.70
C LYS A 213 -18.56 8.78 -7.58
N TYR A 214 -17.87 7.66 -7.72
CA TYR A 214 -16.62 7.54 -8.45
C TYR A 214 -16.59 6.21 -9.20
N GLU A 215 -16.08 6.20 -10.43
CA GLU A 215 -15.86 4.95 -11.16
C GLU A 215 -14.62 4.24 -10.63
N GLN A 216 -14.84 3.19 -9.84
CA GLN A 216 -13.76 2.39 -9.29
C GLN A 216 -13.38 1.27 -10.26
N TRP A 217 -12.09 1.03 -10.39
CA TRP A 217 -11.55 -0.12 -11.12
C TRP A 217 -11.18 -1.18 -10.10
N THR A 218 -11.67 -2.40 -10.29
CA THR A 218 -11.73 -3.39 -9.21
C THR A 218 -11.14 -4.73 -9.61
N PHE A 219 -10.65 -5.47 -8.61
CA PHE A 219 -10.59 -6.93 -8.66
C PHE A 219 -11.85 -7.47 -7.98
N ASN A 220 -12.61 -8.31 -8.67
CA ASN A 220 -13.85 -8.97 -8.23
C ASN A 220 -14.96 -8.00 -7.74
N GLY A 221 -15.04 -6.79 -8.30
CA GLY A 221 -16.16 -5.87 -8.07
C GLY A 221 -16.12 -5.11 -6.74
N THR A 222 -14.99 -5.14 -6.04
CA THR A 222 -14.81 -4.48 -4.72
C THR A 222 -13.48 -3.72 -4.65
N VAL A 223 -13.46 -2.69 -3.80
CA VAL A 223 -12.24 -1.97 -3.42
C VAL A 223 -12.08 -2.05 -1.90
N PRO A 224 -10.99 -2.65 -1.38
CA PRO A 224 -9.97 -3.36 -2.13
C PRO A 224 -10.52 -4.66 -2.76
N GLY A 225 -9.72 -5.27 -3.62
CA GLY A 225 -9.93 -6.61 -4.13
C GLY A 225 -9.93 -7.67 -3.01
N PRO A 226 -10.33 -8.92 -3.34
CA PRO A 226 -10.47 -9.98 -2.34
C PRO A 226 -9.19 -10.26 -1.58
N PHE A 227 -9.32 -10.58 -0.30
CA PHE A 227 -8.21 -11.10 0.47
C PHE A 227 -7.88 -12.52 0.00
N ILE A 228 -6.60 -12.77 -0.28
CA ILE A 228 -6.09 -14.10 -0.64
C ILE A 228 -5.28 -14.63 0.53
N ARG A 229 -5.57 -15.85 0.98
CA ARG A 229 -4.77 -16.56 1.98
C ARG A 229 -4.20 -17.83 1.36
N ALA A 230 -2.88 -17.96 1.40
CA ALA A 230 -2.12 -19.11 0.91
C ALA A 230 -1.00 -19.43 1.91
N LYS A 231 -0.28 -20.53 1.71
CA LYS A 231 0.82 -20.97 2.58
C LYS A 231 2.15 -20.87 1.85
N VAL A 232 3.23 -20.61 2.57
CA VAL A 232 4.59 -20.72 2.03
C VAL A 232 4.80 -22.11 1.42
N GLY A 233 5.45 -22.17 0.26
CA GLY A 233 5.65 -23.39 -0.52
C GLY A 233 4.55 -23.70 -1.54
N ASP A 234 3.35 -23.12 -1.39
CA ASP A 234 2.27 -23.30 -2.37
C ASP A 234 2.66 -22.79 -3.75
N VAL A 235 2.02 -23.35 -4.77
CA VAL A 235 1.98 -22.76 -6.11
C VAL A 235 0.61 -22.13 -6.31
N VAL A 236 0.57 -20.81 -6.46
CA VAL A 236 -0.65 -20.07 -6.80
C VAL A 236 -0.83 -20.11 -8.31
N GLU A 237 -1.91 -20.75 -8.78
CA GLU A 237 -2.38 -20.66 -10.16
C GLU A 237 -3.41 -19.52 -10.25
N LEU A 238 -2.95 -18.34 -10.65
CA LEU A 238 -3.78 -17.16 -10.78
C LEU A 238 -4.36 -17.06 -12.19
N SER A 239 -5.69 -16.99 -12.27
CA SER A 239 -6.41 -16.72 -13.52
C SER A 239 -7.00 -15.31 -13.46
N LEU A 240 -6.59 -14.43 -14.35
CA LEU A 240 -7.10 -13.06 -14.45
C LEU A 240 -7.98 -12.92 -15.69
N THR A 241 -9.27 -12.68 -15.50
CA THR A 241 -10.22 -12.40 -16.59
C THR A 241 -10.55 -10.91 -16.62
N ASN A 242 -10.32 -10.25 -17.75
CA ASN A 242 -10.63 -8.83 -17.88
C ASN A 242 -12.02 -8.59 -18.47
N LYS A 243 -12.86 -7.85 -17.74
CA LYS A 243 -14.21 -7.43 -18.11
C LYS A 243 -14.39 -5.91 -17.93
N ASP A 244 -13.34 -5.13 -18.11
CA ASP A 244 -13.45 -3.67 -18.19
C ASP A 244 -14.14 -3.28 -19.53
N PRO A 245 -15.35 -2.70 -19.50
CA PRO A 245 -16.08 -2.31 -20.72
C PRO A 245 -15.47 -1.10 -21.45
N ALA A 246 -14.55 -0.37 -20.82
CA ALA A 246 -13.82 0.73 -21.45
C ALA A 246 -12.61 0.25 -22.27
N GLY A 247 -12.31 -1.06 -22.24
CA GLY A 247 -11.23 -1.65 -23.02
C GLY A 247 -9.82 -1.45 -22.44
N ASN A 248 -9.69 -1.01 -21.18
CA ASN A 248 -8.37 -0.87 -20.57
C ASN A 248 -7.76 -2.26 -20.30
N PRO A 249 -6.47 -2.47 -20.63
CA PRO A 249 -5.78 -3.69 -20.24
C PRO A 249 -5.57 -3.69 -18.73
N HIS A 250 -5.66 -4.88 -18.14
CA HIS A 250 -5.40 -5.08 -16.71
C HIS A 250 -4.46 -6.26 -16.50
N ASN A 251 -3.65 -6.17 -15.44
CA ASN A 251 -2.74 -7.23 -15.02
C ASN A 251 -2.65 -7.23 -13.50
N ILE A 252 -1.79 -8.07 -12.94
CA ILE A 252 -1.52 -8.08 -11.50
C ILE A 252 -0.02 -8.17 -11.23
N ASP A 253 0.47 -7.24 -10.42
CA ASP A 253 1.72 -7.32 -9.68
C ASP A 253 1.37 -7.70 -8.23
N CYS A 254 1.79 -8.89 -7.80
CA CYS A 254 1.65 -9.33 -6.41
C CYS A 254 3.02 -9.39 -5.77
N HIS A 255 3.20 -8.65 -4.67
CA HIS A 255 4.48 -8.54 -3.99
C HIS A 255 4.93 -9.85 -3.32
N ALA A 256 4.04 -10.84 -3.21
CA ALA A 256 4.39 -12.19 -2.77
C ALA A 256 5.05 -13.04 -3.88
N PHE A 257 4.93 -12.64 -5.16
CA PHE A 257 5.42 -13.41 -6.29
C PHE A 257 6.86 -13.02 -6.62
N THR A 258 7.75 -14.01 -6.66
CA THR A 258 9.13 -13.81 -7.11
C THR A 258 9.21 -14.00 -8.63
N GLY A 259 9.35 -12.90 -9.37
CA GLY A 259 9.49 -12.91 -10.82
C GLY A 259 9.31 -11.51 -11.44
N PRO A 260 9.55 -11.35 -12.74
CA PRO A 260 9.40 -10.06 -13.42
C PRO A 260 8.02 -9.44 -13.24
N GLY A 261 7.99 -8.21 -12.70
CA GLY A 261 6.76 -7.44 -12.47
C GLY A 261 5.76 -8.11 -11.53
N GLY A 262 6.20 -9.02 -10.64
CA GLY A 262 5.32 -9.71 -9.69
C GLY A 262 4.16 -10.45 -10.35
N GLY A 263 4.33 -10.91 -11.60
CA GLY A 263 3.30 -11.57 -12.40
C GLY A 263 2.68 -10.72 -13.51
N ALA A 264 2.90 -9.39 -13.53
CA ALA A 264 2.27 -8.48 -14.48
C ALA A 264 2.56 -8.85 -15.94
N ALA A 265 3.80 -9.25 -16.22
CA ALA A 265 4.26 -9.61 -17.57
C ALA A 265 3.53 -10.82 -18.18
N VAL A 266 3.00 -11.72 -17.35
CA VAL A 266 2.30 -12.96 -17.80
C VAL A 266 0.80 -12.93 -17.54
N THR A 267 0.29 -11.87 -16.91
CA THR A 267 -1.13 -11.70 -16.55
C THR A 267 -1.80 -10.53 -17.24
N THR A 268 -1.11 -9.82 -18.14
CA THR A 268 -1.70 -8.72 -18.91
C THR A 268 -2.78 -9.25 -19.85
N ALA A 269 -4.03 -8.91 -19.54
CA ALA A 269 -5.24 -9.34 -20.22
C ALA A 269 -5.95 -8.14 -20.86
N GLU A 270 -6.21 -8.24 -22.16
CA GLU A 270 -7.10 -7.32 -22.88
C GLU A 270 -8.57 -7.58 -22.54
N GLU A 271 -9.48 -6.70 -22.95
CA GLU A 271 -10.92 -6.88 -22.74
C GLU A 271 -11.41 -8.25 -23.25
N GLY A 272 -12.12 -8.99 -22.39
CA GLY A 272 -12.64 -10.32 -22.67
C GLY A 272 -11.62 -11.45 -22.58
N GLU A 273 -10.33 -11.14 -22.41
CA GLU A 273 -9.27 -12.12 -22.31
C GLU A 273 -9.19 -12.73 -20.89
N THR A 274 -8.70 -13.97 -20.82
CA THR A 274 -8.24 -14.59 -19.58
C THR A 274 -6.78 -15.01 -19.70
N LYS A 275 -5.94 -14.57 -18.76
CA LYS A 275 -4.54 -14.99 -18.63
C LYS A 275 -4.35 -15.84 -17.38
N VAL A 276 -3.46 -16.82 -17.45
CA VAL A 276 -3.15 -17.71 -16.33
C VAL A 276 -1.65 -17.71 -16.07
N GLY A 277 -1.26 -17.44 -14.81
CA GLY A 277 0.12 -17.52 -14.33
C GLY A 277 0.24 -18.47 -13.15
N ARG A 278 1.43 -19.05 -12.93
CA ARG A 278 1.73 -19.92 -11.79
C ARG A 278 2.94 -19.39 -11.02
N PHE A 279 2.79 -19.22 -9.72
CA PHE A 279 3.80 -18.57 -8.87
C PHE A 279 4.01 -19.37 -7.60
N LYS A 280 5.24 -19.85 -7.36
CA LYS A 280 5.59 -20.50 -6.10
C LYS A 280 5.79 -19.43 -5.02
N LEU A 281 5.15 -19.59 -3.87
CA LEU A 281 5.26 -18.67 -2.74
C LEU A 281 6.50 -19.03 -1.91
N LEU A 282 7.49 -18.14 -1.92
CA LEU A 282 8.78 -18.39 -1.28
C LEU A 282 8.86 -17.82 0.14
N TYR A 283 8.24 -16.65 0.38
CA TYR A 283 8.33 -15.94 1.66
C TYR A 283 6.97 -15.82 2.33
N PRO A 284 6.85 -16.17 3.62
CA PRO A 284 5.67 -15.83 4.40
C PRO A 284 5.60 -14.32 4.66
N GLY A 285 4.40 -13.80 4.90
CA GLY A 285 4.17 -12.36 5.13
C GLY A 285 2.83 -11.88 4.62
N LEU A 286 2.55 -10.59 4.84
CA LEU A 286 1.39 -9.90 4.27
C LEU A 286 1.85 -9.00 3.12
N TYR A 287 1.34 -9.26 1.92
CA TYR A 287 1.80 -8.62 0.69
C TYR A 287 0.66 -7.87 0.02
N VAL A 288 0.96 -6.71 -0.54
CA VAL A 288 0.06 -6.01 -1.45
C VAL A 288 0.08 -6.72 -2.80
N TYR A 289 -1.07 -6.76 -3.46
CA TYR A 289 -1.13 -6.93 -4.90
C TYR A 289 -1.88 -5.76 -5.51
N HIS A 290 -1.53 -5.37 -6.73
CA HIS A 290 -2.18 -4.28 -7.44
C HIS A 290 -2.06 -4.45 -8.95
N CYS A 291 -2.85 -3.68 -9.71
CA CYS A 291 -2.66 -3.61 -11.15
C CYS A 291 -1.39 -2.81 -11.47
N ALA A 292 -0.66 -3.24 -12.50
CA ALA A 292 0.56 -2.64 -13.02
C ALA A 292 0.48 -2.41 -14.55
N ALA A 293 -0.74 -2.35 -15.10
CA ALA A 293 -0.96 -1.91 -16.48
C ALA A 293 -0.70 -0.39 -16.59
N ALA A 294 -0.30 0.07 -17.77
CA ALA A 294 0.03 1.48 -17.97
C ALA A 294 -1.24 2.32 -18.23
N PRO A 295 -1.38 3.52 -17.61
CA PRO A 295 -0.47 4.13 -16.64
C PRO A 295 -0.72 3.61 -15.21
N VAL A 296 0.27 2.94 -14.62
CA VAL A 296 0.19 2.30 -13.28
C VAL A 296 -0.49 3.15 -12.20
N PRO A 297 -0.13 4.43 -11.99
CA PRO A 297 -0.74 5.22 -10.92
C PRO A 297 -2.26 5.39 -11.09
N VAL A 298 -2.78 5.41 -12.32
CA VAL A 298 -4.23 5.55 -12.59
C VAL A 298 -4.96 4.29 -12.15
N HIS A 299 -4.44 3.11 -12.49
CA HIS A 299 -5.06 1.85 -12.12
C HIS A 299 -5.10 1.66 -10.59
N ILE A 300 -4.00 2.00 -9.90
CA ILE A 300 -3.95 1.94 -8.43
C ILE A 300 -4.91 2.97 -7.82
N ALA A 301 -4.84 4.23 -8.23
CA ALA A 301 -5.70 5.30 -7.71
C ALA A 301 -7.20 5.02 -7.91
N ASN A 302 -7.57 4.29 -8.96
CA ASN A 302 -8.96 3.92 -9.23
C ASN A 302 -9.46 2.73 -8.39
N GLY A 303 -8.60 2.06 -7.62
CA GLY A 303 -9.03 1.00 -6.69
C GLY A 303 -8.45 -0.39 -6.92
N MET A 304 -7.56 -0.58 -7.90
CA MET A 304 -7.06 -1.91 -8.27
C MET A 304 -5.93 -2.37 -7.35
N TYR A 305 -6.26 -2.76 -6.13
CA TYR A 305 -5.32 -3.29 -5.13
C TYR A 305 -6.00 -4.24 -4.16
N GLY A 306 -5.23 -5.09 -3.50
CA GLY A 306 -5.67 -5.92 -2.38
C GLY A 306 -4.52 -6.55 -1.60
N LEU A 307 -4.84 -7.49 -0.70
CA LEU A 307 -3.85 -8.17 0.14
C LEU A 307 -3.81 -9.69 -0.08
N MET A 308 -2.60 -10.22 -0.07
CA MET A 308 -2.31 -11.65 0.04
C MET A 308 -1.56 -11.92 1.35
N TYR A 309 -2.08 -12.79 2.21
CA TYR A 309 -1.35 -13.35 3.33
C TYR A 309 -0.75 -14.71 2.96
N VAL A 310 0.57 -14.80 3.04
CA VAL A 310 1.32 -16.04 2.90
C VAL A 310 1.65 -16.55 4.30
N GLN A 311 0.89 -17.54 4.74
CA GLN A 311 1.02 -18.17 6.05
C GLN A 311 2.35 -18.94 6.14
N PRO A 312 3.16 -18.76 7.20
CA PRO A 312 4.39 -19.53 7.41
C PRO A 312 4.08 -21.00 7.72
N GLU A 313 5.12 -21.82 7.60
CA GLU A 313 5.08 -23.22 8.02
C GLU A 313 5.35 -23.33 9.53
N GLY A 314 4.47 -24.03 10.25
CA GLY A 314 4.59 -24.26 11.69
C GLY A 314 4.29 -23.01 12.52
N ASN A 315 5.25 -22.10 12.64
CA ASN A 315 5.20 -20.91 13.50
C ASN A 315 4.35 -19.78 12.90
N ASP A 316 3.06 -20.06 12.66
CA ASP A 316 2.09 -19.04 12.26
C ASP A 316 1.77 -18.07 13.39
N LEU A 317 1.13 -16.97 13.00
CA LEU A 317 0.58 -15.99 13.90
C LEU A 317 -0.32 -16.67 14.94
N PRO A 318 -0.28 -16.23 16.20
CA PRO A 318 -1.09 -16.83 17.25
C PRO A 318 -2.58 -16.74 16.92
N PRO A 319 -3.41 -17.72 17.36
CA PRO A 319 -4.85 -17.67 17.14
C PRO A 319 -5.46 -16.45 17.82
N VAL A 320 -6.51 -15.91 17.20
CA VAL A 320 -7.28 -14.74 17.66
C VAL A 320 -8.77 -15.01 17.47
N ASP A 321 -9.60 -14.27 18.18
CA ASP A 321 -11.07 -14.45 18.13
C ASP A 321 -11.69 -13.79 16.90
N LYS A 322 -11.07 -12.71 16.40
CA LYS A 322 -11.51 -11.96 15.22
C LYS A 322 -10.34 -11.57 14.33
N GLU A 323 -10.51 -11.74 13.02
CA GLU A 323 -9.59 -11.23 11.99
C GLU A 323 -10.33 -10.26 11.07
N TYR A 324 -9.69 -9.13 10.74
CA TYR A 324 -10.22 -8.11 9.84
C TYR A 324 -9.24 -7.72 8.75
N TYR A 325 -9.78 -7.44 7.58
CA TYR A 325 -9.08 -6.90 6.42
C TYR A 325 -9.42 -5.42 6.24
N VAL A 326 -8.40 -4.57 6.39
CA VAL A 326 -8.55 -3.12 6.22
C VAL A 326 -7.45 -2.63 5.29
N MET A 327 -7.81 -1.85 4.27
CA MET A 327 -6.82 -1.28 3.36
C MET A 327 -7.08 0.21 3.18
N GLN A 328 -6.05 1.02 3.40
CA GLN A 328 -6.08 2.45 3.13
C GLN A 328 -5.71 2.75 1.69
N SER A 329 -6.34 3.77 1.12
CA SER A 329 -6.02 4.31 -0.19
C SER A 329 -6.39 5.78 -0.30
N GLU A 330 -5.79 6.46 -1.27
CA GLU A 330 -6.20 7.79 -1.67
C GLU A 330 -6.92 7.80 -3.02
N PHE A 331 -7.93 8.67 -3.14
CA PHE A 331 -8.62 8.94 -4.40
C PHE A 331 -8.43 10.39 -4.80
N TYR A 332 -8.09 10.59 -6.07
CA TYR A 332 -7.81 11.88 -6.68
C TYR A 332 -8.88 12.16 -7.70
N HIS A 333 -9.70 13.17 -7.48
CA HIS A 333 -10.77 13.51 -8.39
C HIS A 333 -10.78 14.99 -8.77
N GLU A 334 -11.27 15.29 -9.96
CA GLU A 334 -11.54 16.66 -10.39
C GLU A 334 -12.75 17.23 -9.64
N PRO A 335 -12.89 18.56 -9.54
CA PRO A 335 -14.15 19.16 -9.09
C PRO A 335 -15.33 18.60 -9.91
N PRO A 336 -16.52 18.42 -9.31
CA PRO A 336 -17.67 17.93 -10.06
C PRO A 336 -17.99 18.87 -11.22
N GLU A 337 -18.30 18.28 -12.38
CA GLU A 337 -18.76 19.04 -13.53
C GLU A 337 -20.05 19.80 -13.20
N VAL A 338 -20.27 20.91 -13.92
CA VAL A 338 -21.48 21.72 -13.78
C VAL A 338 -22.29 21.55 -15.06
N ASP A 339 -23.50 21.00 -14.92
CA ASP A 339 -24.48 20.84 -15.99
C ASP A 339 -24.89 22.21 -16.56
N ASP A 340 -25.47 22.23 -17.77
CA ASP A 340 -25.97 23.44 -18.44
C ASP A 340 -26.99 24.25 -17.61
N ASP A 341 -27.68 23.61 -16.67
CA ASP A 341 -28.64 24.23 -15.75
C ASP A 341 -28.03 24.68 -14.41
N GLY A 342 -26.70 24.60 -14.28
CA GLY A 342 -25.94 25.04 -13.10
C GLY A 342 -25.88 24.01 -11.96
N ARG A 343 -26.44 22.81 -12.12
CA ARG A 343 -26.33 21.73 -11.14
C ARG A 343 -24.94 21.09 -11.20
N ARG A 344 -24.39 20.75 -10.03
CA ARG A 344 -23.13 19.99 -9.95
C ARG A 344 -23.43 18.49 -10.09
N SER A 345 -22.62 17.79 -10.87
CA SER A 345 -22.68 16.33 -10.97
C SER A 345 -22.42 15.67 -9.62
N GLU A 346 -23.13 14.57 -9.36
CA GLU A 346 -22.86 13.67 -8.23
C GLU A 346 -21.73 12.68 -8.54
N ILE A 347 -21.21 12.67 -9.77
CA ILE A 347 -20.11 11.82 -10.20
C ILE A 347 -18.88 12.70 -10.40
N VAL A 348 -17.76 12.28 -9.82
CA VAL A 348 -16.46 12.92 -9.99
C VAL A 348 -15.49 11.97 -10.69
N GLU A 349 -14.64 12.52 -11.55
CA GLU A 349 -13.70 11.77 -12.37
C GLU A 349 -12.28 11.86 -11.85
N PHE A 350 -11.42 10.91 -12.21
CA PHE A 350 -10.02 10.86 -11.78
C PHE A 350 -9.24 12.13 -12.18
N SER A 351 -8.44 12.66 -11.27
CA SER A 351 -7.53 13.79 -11.54
C SER A 351 -6.06 13.36 -11.53
N TYR A 352 -5.47 13.20 -12.71
CA TYR A 352 -4.03 12.95 -12.87
C TYR A 352 -3.17 14.09 -12.28
N PRO A 353 -3.49 15.39 -12.49
CA PRO A 353 -2.72 16.49 -11.88
C PRO A 353 -2.72 16.46 -10.35
N ASN A 354 -3.84 16.12 -9.71
CA ASN A 354 -3.91 16.00 -8.24
C ASN A 354 -3.10 14.79 -7.75
N GLY A 355 -3.15 13.68 -8.49
CA GLY A 355 -2.31 12.50 -8.26
C GLY A 355 -0.82 12.83 -8.28
N LEU A 356 -0.36 13.58 -9.28
CA LEU A 356 1.04 14.02 -9.38
C LEU A 356 1.49 14.95 -8.27
N ARG A 357 0.58 15.75 -7.69
CA ARG A 357 0.88 16.64 -6.56
C ARG A 357 0.72 15.97 -5.21
N GLU A 358 0.29 14.71 -5.18
CA GLU A 358 -0.05 13.98 -3.95
C GLU A 358 -1.10 14.73 -3.11
N GLU A 359 -2.05 15.38 -3.78
CA GLU A 359 -3.13 16.17 -3.18
C GLU A 359 -4.48 15.45 -3.32
N PRO A 360 -4.73 14.37 -2.55
CA PRO A 360 -5.99 13.66 -2.68
C PRO A 360 -7.14 14.43 -2.06
N GLN A 361 -8.31 14.29 -2.66
CA GLN A 361 -9.56 14.78 -2.10
C GLN A 361 -10.06 13.83 -1.00
N VAL A 362 -9.85 12.53 -1.19
CA VAL A 362 -10.33 11.48 -0.29
C VAL A 362 -9.18 10.56 0.11
N VAL A 363 -9.12 10.21 1.39
CA VAL A 363 -8.29 9.14 1.93
C VAL A 363 -9.23 8.25 2.70
N ALA A 364 -9.39 6.98 2.32
CA ALA A 364 -10.43 6.12 2.86
C ALA A 364 -9.89 4.75 3.25
N PHE A 365 -10.59 4.08 4.16
CA PHE A 365 -10.44 2.65 4.37
C PHE A 365 -11.47 1.91 3.54
N ASN A 366 -11.07 0.82 2.88
CA ASN A 366 -11.97 -0.06 2.14
C ASN A 366 -12.82 0.65 1.07
N GLY A 367 -12.20 1.62 0.39
CA GLY A 367 -12.70 2.19 -0.87
C GLY A 367 -13.70 3.34 -0.76
N SER A 368 -14.22 3.68 0.43
CA SER A 368 -15.11 4.84 0.60
C SER A 368 -15.09 5.40 2.03
N GLU A 369 -15.52 6.65 2.20
CA GLU A 369 -15.60 7.30 3.52
C GLU A 369 -16.54 6.57 4.49
N SER A 370 -17.53 5.83 3.98
CA SER A 370 -18.54 5.17 4.80
C SER A 370 -18.25 3.70 5.09
N ALA A 371 -17.27 3.09 4.40
CA ALA A 371 -17.09 1.63 4.35
C ALA A 371 -16.94 0.94 5.71
N LEU A 372 -16.33 1.61 6.70
CA LEU A 372 -16.11 1.08 8.05
C LEU A 372 -16.73 1.94 9.15
N THR A 373 -17.72 2.77 8.81
CA THR A 373 -18.28 3.75 9.76
C THR A 373 -19.56 3.24 10.44
N ARG A 374 -20.56 4.10 10.66
CA ARG A 374 -21.76 3.78 11.47
C ARG A 374 -22.59 2.64 10.88
N ASP A 375 -22.67 2.56 9.56
CA ASP A 375 -23.50 1.56 8.87
C ASP A 375 -22.85 0.18 8.91
N HIS A 376 -21.51 0.13 8.86
CA HIS A 376 -20.73 -1.10 8.72
C HIS A 376 -19.48 -1.13 9.62
N PRO A 377 -19.61 -0.95 10.95
CA PRO A 377 -18.46 -0.98 11.85
C PRO A 377 -17.94 -2.41 11.99
N LEU A 378 -16.64 -2.53 12.28
CA LEU A 378 -16.05 -3.76 12.80
C LEU A 378 -16.64 -4.06 14.19
N LYS A 379 -16.68 -5.33 14.61
CA LYS A 379 -17.40 -5.75 15.84
C LYS A 379 -16.61 -6.77 16.66
N ALA A 380 -16.41 -6.49 17.93
CA ALA A 380 -15.80 -7.43 18.87
C ALA A 380 -16.53 -7.43 20.22
N HIS A 381 -16.09 -8.31 21.12
CA HIS A 381 -16.52 -8.35 22.50
C HIS A 381 -15.35 -8.04 23.44
N VAL A 382 -15.68 -7.55 24.63
CA VAL A 382 -14.70 -7.48 25.73
C VAL A 382 -14.17 -8.89 25.99
N GLY A 383 -12.85 -9.02 25.99
CA GLY A 383 -12.15 -10.29 26.09
C GLY A 383 -11.60 -10.79 24.75
N ASP A 384 -12.09 -10.33 23.61
CA ASP A 384 -11.60 -10.78 22.30
C ASP A 384 -10.15 -10.32 22.06
N ASP A 385 -9.32 -11.21 21.54
CA ASP A 385 -8.11 -10.86 20.79
C ASP A 385 -8.50 -10.60 19.33
N VAL A 386 -8.19 -9.41 18.82
CA VAL A 386 -8.57 -8.95 17.47
C VAL A 386 -7.31 -8.73 16.64
N ARG A 387 -7.24 -9.29 15.44
CA ARG A 387 -6.19 -9.03 14.45
C ARG A 387 -6.71 -8.21 13.29
N ILE A 388 -5.93 -7.22 12.86
CA ILE A 388 -6.19 -6.47 11.63
C ILE A 388 -5.01 -6.67 10.68
N PHE A 389 -5.30 -7.21 9.50
CA PHE A 389 -4.42 -7.20 8.35
C PHE A 389 -4.60 -5.86 7.64
N PHE A 390 -3.66 -4.95 7.87
CA PHE A 390 -3.73 -3.59 7.38
C PHE A 390 -2.81 -3.39 6.18
N GLY A 391 -3.37 -2.97 5.05
CA GLY A 391 -2.62 -2.59 3.86
C GLY A 391 -2.67 -1.09 3.63
N ASN A 392 -1.64 -0.54 3.01
CA ASN A 392 -1.68 0.81 2.46
C ASN A 392 -1.40 0.74 0.96
N ALA A 393 -2.46 0.83 0.16
CA ALA A 393 -2.35 0.80 -1.29
C ALA A 393 -1.62 2.03 -1.85
N GLY A 394 -1.72 3.16 -1.16
CA GLY A 394 -1.35 4.46 -1.72
C GLY A 394 -2.41 4.97 -2.71
N PRO A 395 -2.03 5.50 -3.88
CA PRO A 395 -0.72 5.32 -4.53
C PRO A 395 0.45 6.09 -3.92
N ASN A 396 0.24 7.14 -3.12
CA ASN A 396 1.31 8.06 -2.74
C ASN A 396 1.58 8.12 -1.23
N LEU A 397 0.55 8.20 -0.39
CA LEU A 397 0.75 8.59 1.01
C LEU A 397 1.16 7.40 1.88
N THR A 398 2.03 7.68 2.86
CA THR A 398 2.31 6.75 3.97
C THR A 398 1.26 6.92 5.07
N SER A 399 0.65 5.82 5.54
CA SER A 399 -0.32 5.86 6.63
C SER A 399 0.37 5.90 8.00
N SER A 400 -0.07 6.78 8.89
CA SER A 400 0.26 6.71 10.32
C SER A 400 -0.86 5.97 11.06
N PHE A 401 -0.96 4.66 10.84
CA PHE A 401 -2.10 3.87 11.29
C PHE A 401 -2.18 3.80 12.82
N HIS A 402 -3.33 4.22 13.34
CA HIS A 402 -3.63 4.27 14.77
C HIS A 402 -5.08 3.86 15.03
N ILE A 403 -5.33 3.32 16.22
CA ILE A 403 -6.69 3.06 16.71
C ILE A 403 -6.88 3.79 18.02
N ILE A 404 -7.72 4.81 18.00
CA ILE A 404 -8.01 5.66 19.16
C ILE A 404 -8.64 4.82 20.25
N GLY A 405 -8.14 5.00 21.48
CA GLY A 405 -8.61 4.29 22.67
C GLY A 405 -7.85 2.99 22.99
N THR A 406 -6.85 2.60 22.18
CA THR A 406 -6.09 1.37 22.42
C THR A 406 -4.62 1.48 22.00
N HIS A 407 -3.85 0.43 22.32
CA HIS A 407 -2.48 0.21 21.87
C HIS A 407 -2.41 -1.15 21.18
N PHE A 408 -1.52 -1.30 20.21
CA PHE A 408 -1.26 -2.57 19.56
C PHE A 408 -0.50 -3.51 20.51
N LYS A 409 -1.14 -4.64 20.86
CA LYS A 409 -0.54 -5.72 21.66
C LYS A 409 0.67 -6.30 20.93
N ASN A 410 0.51 -6.60 19.64
CA ASN A 410 1.57 -7.01 18.73
C ASN A 410 1.49 -6.15 17.45
N VAL A 411 2.65 -5.81 16.89
CA VAL A 411 2.80 -5.20 15.57
C VAL A 411 3.85 -5.97 14.79
N TYR A 412 3.40 -6.59 13.70
CA TYR A 412 4.25 -7.19 12.68
C TYR A 412 4.54 -6.10 11.65
N ARG A 413 5.65 -5.39 11.88
CA ARG A 413 6.06 -4.25 11.04
C ARG A 413 6.35 -4.72 9.62
N ASP A 414 5.99 -3.88 8.66
CA ASP A 414 6.27 -4.09 7.24
C ASP A 414 5.73 -5.44 6.68
N GLY A 415 4.69 -6.01 7.33
CA GLY A 415 4.07 -7.27 6.95
C GLY A 415 4.90 -8.52 7.27
N GLY A 416 6.06 -8.38 7.93
CA GLY A 416 6.96 -9.49 8.26
C GLY A 416 6.45 -10.32 9.45
N VAL A 417 6.24 -11.62 9.23
CA VAL A 417 5.65 -12.53 10.23
C VAL A 417 6.62 -13.54 10.84
N THR A 418 7.85 -13.61 10.34
CA THR A 418 8.90 -14.50 10.87
C THR A 418 9.71 -13.87 11.99
N SER A 419 9.76 -12.54 12.04
CA SER A 419 10.38 -11.79 13.13
C SER A 419 9.44 -11.63 14.32
N ASN A 420 9.99 -11.55 15.53
CA ASN A 420 9.22 -11.24 16.73
C ASN A 420 8.46 -9.90 16.57
N PRO A 421 7.16 -9.84 16.90
CA PRO A 421 6.40 -8.61 16.79
C PRO A 421 6.83 -7.59 17.86
N SER A 422 6.76 -6.31 17.50
CA SER A 422 6.86 -5.22 18.48
C SER A 422 5.61 -5.20 19.36
N LYS A 423 5.72 -4.83 20.64
CA LYS A 423 4.61 -4.84 21.59
C LYS A 423 4.34 -3.46 22.17
N GLY A 424 3.07 -3.17 22.49
CA GLY A 424 2.67 -1.91 23.14
C GLY A 424 2.83 -0.66 22.27
N ILE A 425 2.70 -0.79 20.95
CA ILE A 425 2.92 0.30 20.01
C ILE A 425 1.62 1.11 19.85
N GLN A 426 1.71 2.44 19.92
CA GLN A 426 0.55 3.33 19.75
C GLN A 426 0.14 3.53 18.28
N THR A 427 1.12 3.72 17.40
CA THR A 427 0.93 4.11 15.99
C THR A 427 2.03 3.45 15.18
N VAL A 428 1.69 2.93 14.00
CA VAL A 428 2.64 2.29 13.09
C VAL A 428 2.64 3.01 11.75
N SER A 429 3.83 3.32 11.24
CA SER A 429 3.99 3.85 9.88
C SER A 429 3.86 2.71 8.88
N VAL A 430 2.98 2.85 7.90
CA VAL A 430 2.76 1.85 6.84
C VAL A 430 3.03 2.50 5.49
N PRO A 431 4.14 2.17 4.80
CA PRO A 431 4.50 2.81 3.54
C PRO A 431 3.46 2.55 2.46
N CYS A 432 3.40 3.42 1.45
CA CYS A 432 2.60 3.16 0.25
C CYS A 432 3.09 1.87 -0.45
N GLY A 433 2.16 1.06 -0.94
CA GLY A 433 2.47 -0.29 -1.43
C GLY A 433 2.91 -1.28 -0.34
N GLY A 434 2.77 -0.92 0.94
CA GLY A 434 3.17 -1.74 2.08
C GLY A 434 2.01 -2.25 2.92
N SER A 435 2.34 -3.00 3.97
CA SER A 435 1.36 -3.57 4.88
C SER A 435 1.90 -3.68 6.32
N THR A 436 1.01 -3.95 7.26
CA THR A 436 1.35 -4.36 8.63
C THR A 436 0.23 -5.26 9.17
N ILE A 437 0.55 -6.05 10.19
CA ILE A 437 -0.45 -6.80 10.96
C ILE A 437 -0.40 -6.28 12.39
N VAL A 438 -1.57 -5.99 12.96
CA VAL A 438 -1.68 -5.59 14.36
C VAL A 438 -2.63 -6.49 15.12
N ASP A 439 -2.25 -6.86 16.34
CA ASP A 439 -3.12 -7.55 17.29
C ASP A 439 -3.53 -6.59 18.41
N LEU A 440 -4.75 -6.72 18.88
CA LEU A 440 -5.36 -5.92 19.94
C LEU A 440 -6.01 -6.84 20.98
N LYS A 441 -6.03 -6.41 22.25
CA LYS A 441 -6.86 -7.04 23.28
C LYS A 441 -7.97 -6.10 23.69
N MET A 442 -9.23 -6.53 23.53
CA MET A 442 -10.39 -5.71 23.86
C MET A 442 -10.67 -5.77 25.37
N ALA A 443 -10.19 -4.78 26.12
CA ALA A 443 -10.29 -4.77 27.58
C ALA A 443 -11.53 -4.03 28.13
N VAL A 444 -12.05 -3.05 27.37
CA VAL A 444 -13.20 -2.23 27.75
C VAL A 444 -14.18 -2.09 26.57
N PRO A 445 -15.49 -2.02 26.82
CA PRO A 445 -16.48 -1.84 25.76
C PRO A 445 -16.50 -0.38 25.29
N GLY A 446 -16.95 -0.15 24.05
CA GLY A 446 -17.02 1.18 23.44
C GLY A 446 -16.68 1.15 21.95
N THR A 447 -16.63 2.34 21.34
CA THR A 447 -16.20 2.52 19.96
C THR A 447 -14.73 2.92 19.92
N TYR A 448 -13.93 2.12 19.24
CA TYR A 448 -12.52 2.37 18.96
C TYR A 448 -12.39 2.85 17.51
N THR A 449 -11.64 3.92 17.28
CA THR A 449 -11.67 4.60 15.98
C THR A 449 -10.35 4.42 15.25
N LEU A 450 -10.38 3.67 14.15
CA LEU A 450 -9.28 3.50 13.21
C LEU A 450 -9.07 4.83 12.48
N VAL A 451 -7.83 5.31 12.43
CA VAL A 451 -7.47 6.55 11.75
C VAL A 451 -6.09 6.45 11.08
N ASP A 452 -5.91 7.28 10.05
CA ASP A 452 -4.58 7.76 9.69
C ASP A 452 -4.25 9.00 10.55
N HIS A 453 -3.23 8.87 11.40
CA HIS A 453 -2.86 9.91 12.36
C HIS A 453 -2.10 11.10 11.74
N SER A 454 -1.90 11.12 10.41
CA SER A 454 -1.79 12.40 9.69
C SER A 454 -3.14 13.10 9.70
N ILE A 455 -3.52 13.63 10.86
CA ILE A 455 -4.89 13.63 11.36
C ILE A 455 -5.91 14.42 10.52
N PHE A 456 -5.47 15.38 9.71
CA PHE A 456 -6.34 16.05 8.74
C PHE A 456 -6.93 15.08 7.69
N ARG A 457 -6.35 13.89 7.51
CA ARG A 457 -6.91 12.84 6.65
C ARG A 457 -8.22 12.26 7.18
N LEU A 458 -8.52 12.44 8.46
CA LEU A 458 -9.85 12.20 9.03
C LEU A 458 -10.92 13.00 8.28
N ASP A 459 -10.65 14.28 8.00
CA ASP A 459 -11.56 15.13 7.23
C ASP A 459 -11.63 14.78 5.73
N LYS A 460 -10.70 13.95 5.26
CA LYS A 460 -10.71 13.33 3.93
C LYS A 460 -11.32 11.92 3.92
N GLY A 461 -11.81 11.41 5.06
CA GLY A 461 -12.50 10.12 5.15
C GLY A 461 -11.75 8.97 5.81
N ALA A 462 -10.52 9.18 6.33
CA ALA A 462 -9.68 8.10 6.84
C ALA A 462 -10.12 7.68 8.26
N VAL A 463 -11.34 7.17 8.37
CA VAL A 463 -12.03 6.85 9.62
C VAL A 463 -12.72 5.50 9.50
N GLY A 464 -12.54 4.65 10.50
CA GLY A 464 -13.31 3.42 10.67
C GLY A 464 -13.62 3.17 12.15
N PHE A 465 -14.63 2.38 12.45
CA PHE A 465 -15.06 2.07 13.80
C PHE A 465 -14.94 0.58 14.09
N LEU A 466 -14.41 0.26 15.26
CA LEU A 466 -14.48 -1.05 15.90
C LEU A 466 -15.33 -0.93 17.15
N ASN A 467 -16.54 -1.47 17.09
CA ASN A 467 -17.50 -1.46 18.18
C ASN A 467 -17.33 -2.70 19.05
N VAL A 468 -17.00 -2.47 20.32
CA VAL A 468 -16.78 -3.51 21.32
C VAL A 468 -17.94 -3.53 22.30
N SER A 469 -18.62 -4.67 22.39
CA SER A 469 -19.71 -4.88 23.35
C SER A 469 -19.24 -5.71 24.54
N GLY A 470 -19.85 -5.54 25.71
CA GLY A 470 -19.50 -6.32 26.90
C GLY A 470 -19.58 -5.52 28.21
N PRO A 471 -19.21 -6.14 29.34
CA PRO A 471 -19.24 -5.48 30.64
C PRO A 471 -18.16 -4.39 30.73
N GLN A 472 -18.47 -3.33 31.46
CA GLN A 472 -17.48 -2.29 31.81
C GLN A 472 -16.38 -2.88 32.70
N ASN A 473 -15.17 -2.34 32.59
CA ASN A 473 -14.05 -2.67 33.47
C ASN A 473 -13.49 -1.39 34.14
N PRO A 474 -14.04 -1.00 35.30
CA PRO A 474 -13.64 0.24 35.99
C PRO A 474 -12.18 0.26 36.45
N GLY A 475 -11.54 -0.91 36.58
CA GLY A 475 -10.11 -0.99 36.88
C GLY A 475 -9.20 -0.54 35.74
N VAL A 476 -9.74 -0.45 34.51
CA VAL A 476 -9.01 -0.01 33.30
C VAL A 476 -9.48 1.37 32.85
N TYR A 477 -10.79 1.60 32.77
CA TYR A 477 -11.35 2.85 32.27
C TYR A 477 -12.61 3.23 33.07
N GLN A 478 -12.55 4.35 33.79
CA GLN A 478 -13.67 4.88 34.57
C GLN A 478 -13.60 6.40 34.70
N SER A 479 -14.76 7.00 34.95
CA SER A 479 -14.88 8.41 35.28
C SER A 479 -15.98 8.56 36.34
N SER A 480 -15.76 9.45 37.31
CA SER A 480 -16.80 9.86 38.27
C SER A 480 -17.85 10.77 37.63
N GLN A 481 -17.54 11.33 36.45
CA GLN A 481 -18.44 12.15 35.65
C GLN A 481 -19.00 11.33 34.48
N PRO A 482 -20.28 11.51 34.11
CA PRO A 482 -20.84 10.85 32.95
C PRO A 482 -20.11 11.30 31.66
N PRO A 483 -19.98 10.41 30.65
CA PRO A 483 -19.45 10.80 29.36
C PRO A 483 -20.32 11.91 28.75
N ARG A 484 -19.70 12.93 28.16
CA ARG A 484 -20.40 14.00 27.45
C ARG A 484 -20.21 13.83 25.94
N PRO A 485 -21.28 13.96 25.14
CA PRO A 485 -21.15 13.93 23.69
C PRO A 485 -20.33 15.14 23.23
N CYS A 486 -19.33 14.89 22.37
CA CYS A 486 -18.58 15.95 21.73
C CYS A 486 -19.34 16.40 20.47
N ILE A 487 -20.13 17.47 20.61
CA ILE A 487 -20.97 17.98 19.51
C ILE A 487 -20.08 18.30 18.29
N GLY A 488 -20.44 17.74 17.13
CA GLY A 488 -19.69 17.91 15.87
C GLY A 488 -18.48 16.97 15.71
N CYS A 489 -18.21 16.08 16.66
CA CYS A 489 -17.09 15.14 16.57
C CYS A 489 -17.40 14.00 15.59
N LYS A 490 -16.47 13.76 14.64
CA LYS A 490 -16.51 12.64 13.71
C LYS A 490 -15.95 11.32 14.29
N LEU A 491 -15.36 11.36 15.50
CA LEU A 491 -14.57 10.25 16.06
C LEU A 491 -15.31 9.38 17.08
N HIS A 492 -16.27 9.95 17.82
CA HIS A 492 -16.97 9.26 18.89
C HIS A 492 -18.46 9.51 18.69
N SER A 493 -19.16 8.53 18.13
CA SER A 493 -20.61 8.59 17.89
C SER A 493 -21.40 7.83 18.94
#